data_AF-D4N005-F1
#
_entry.id   AF-D4N005-F1
#
_cell.length_a   1.000
_cell.length_b   1.000
_cell.length_c   1.000
_cell.angle_alpha   90.00
_cell.angle_beta   90.00
_cell.angle_gamma   90.00
#
_symmetry.space_group_name_H-M   'P 1'
#
loop_
_entity.id
_entity.type
_entity.pdbx_description
1 polymer ?
#
loop_
_entity_poly.entity_id
_entity_poly.type
_entity_poly.pdbx_seq_one_letter_code
_entity_poly.pdbx_strand_id
1 'polypeptide(L)'
;MKKINRFLMIYMVVITVLCICMCYLAFSANEKKDNLKEVRSQITTTAEKKQTKAVKKVKATYSLKILDGSLAVINNKTKEVFEYTDMKKENLPADIKNMLKENFIFENREEVYHFLESYSS
;
A
#
# COMPACT_ATOMS: atom_id res chain seq x y z
N MET A 1 -28.98 -29.88 26.55
CA MET A 1 -29.11 -28.97 25.38
C MET A 1 -29.12 -27.49 25.79
N LYS A 2 -28.10 -26.99 26.53
CA LYS A 2 -28.00 -25.54 26.90
C LYS A 2 -26.68 -24.88 26.43
N LYS A 3 -25.64 -25.67 26.14
CA LYS A 3 -24.32 -25.17 25.73
C LYS A 3 -24.25 -24.81 24.23
N ILE A 4 -24.90 -25.56 23.36
CA ILE A 4 -24.91 -25.33 21.90
C ILE A 4 -25.58 -23.99 21.54
N ASN A 5 -26.70 -23.63 22.18
CA ASN A 5 -27.35 -22.33 21.95
C ASN A 5 -26.48 -21.14 22.37
N ARG A 6 -25.58 -21.32 23.34
CA ARG A 6 -24.68 -20.24 23.78
C ARG A 6 -23.59 -19.97 22.75
N PHE A 7 -23.04 -21.01 22.13
CA PHE A 7 -22.08 -20.85 21.03
C PHE A 7 -22.74 -20.31 19.76
N LEU A 8 -23.97 -20.75 19.46
CA LEU A 8 -24.74 -20.25 18.32
C LEU A 8 -25.10 -18.76 18.47
N MET A 9 -25.45 -18.30 19.67
CA MET A 9 -25.72 -16.88 19.93
C MET A 9 -24.47 -16.01 19.77
N ILE A 10 -23.31 -16.49 20.25
CA ILE A 10 -22.04 -15.76 20.07
C ILE A 10 -21.67 -15.69 18.59
N TYR A 11 -21.84 -16.79 17.84
CA TYR A 11 -21.56 -16.83 16.41
C TYR A 11 -22.46 -15.88 15.60
N MET A 12 -23.75 -15.79 15.94
CA MET A 12 -24.68 -14.83 15.33
C MET A 12 -24.26 -13.37 15.59
N VAL A 13 -23.82 -13.04 16.80
CA VAL A 13 -23.33 -11.69 17.11
C VAL A 13 -22.07 -11.36 16.31
N VAL A 14 -21.11 -12.28 16.22
CA VAL A 14 -19.86 -12.06 15.46
C VAL A 14 -20.12 -11.85 13.97
N ILE A 15 -21.04 -12.63 13.38
CA ILE A 15 -21.44 -12.45 11.98
C ILE A 15 -22.08 -11.08 11.76
N THR A 16 -22.98 -10.64 12.64
CA THR A 16 -23.63 -9.32 12.49
C THR A 16 -22.64 -8.17 12.56
N VAL A 17 -21.63 -8.26 13.44
CA VAL A 17 -20.56 -7.24 13.52
C VAL A 17 -19.70 -7.24 12.25
N LEU A 18 -19.37 -8.42 11.71
CA LEU A 18 -18.64 -8.53 10.44
C LEU A 18 -19.41 -7.95 9.25
N CYS A 19 -20.72 -8.19 9.17
CA CYS A 19 -21.58 -7.61 8.14
C CYS A 19 -21.62 -6.08 8.25
N ILE A 20 -21.73 -5.53 9.45
CA ILE A 20 -21.72 -4.08 9.67
C ILE A 20 -20.37 -3.49 9.26
N CYS A 21 -19.25 -4.12 9.60
CA CYS A 21 -17.91 -3.68 9.16
C CYS A 21 -17.76 -3.69 7.63
N MET A 22 -18.25 -4.72 6.95
CA MET A 22 -18.24 -4.76 5.48
C MET A 22 -19.11 -3.66 4.86
N CYS A 23 -20.31 -3.41 5.39
CA CYS A 23 -21.18 -2.33 4.92
C CYS A 23 -20.55 -0.94 5.12
N TYR A 24 -19.87 -0.70 6.25
CA TYR A 24 -19.16 0.56 6.50
C TYR A 24 -17.99 0.77 5.53
N LEU A 25 -17.23 -0.28 5.22
CA LEU A 25 -16.14 -0.20 4.24
C LEU A 25 -16.68 0.09 2.83
N ALA A 26 -17.76 -0.56 2.41
CA ALA A 26 -18.40 -0.30 1.12
C ALA A 26 -18.99 1.13 1.03
N PHE A 27 -19.54 1.65 2.13
CA PHE A 27 -20.05 3.02 2.20
C PHE A 27 -18.92 4.06 2.17
N SER A 28 -17.85 3.86 2.94
CA SER A 28 -16.66 4.74 2.94
C SER A 28 -15.86 4.71 1.63
N ALA A 29 -15.92 3.61 0.88
CA ALA A 29 -15.34 3.52 -0.46
C ALA A 29 -16.16 4.29 -1.51
N ASN A 30 -17.46 4.49 -1.28
CA ASN A 30 -18.35 5.24 -2.16
C ASN A 30 -18.29 6.76 -1.95
N GLU A 31 -17.86 7.25 -0.78
CA GLU A 31 -17.64 8.69 -0.53
C GLU A 31 -16.58 9.32 -1.47
N LYS A 32 -15.76 8.51 -2.15
CA LYS A 32 -14.76 8.98 -3.14
C LYS A 32 -15.26 9.04 -4.59
N LYS A 33 -16.54 8.78 -4.88
CA LYS A 33 -17.01 8.59 -6.27
C LYS A 33 -18.16 9.49 -6.76
N ASP A 34 -18.42 10.63 -6.13
CA ASP A 34 -19.50 11.54 -6.58
C ASP A 34 -19.07 12.90 -7.17
N ASN A 35 -17.81 13.05 -7.59
CA ASN A 35 -17.37 14.28 -8.29
C ASN A 35 -16.55 14.02 -9.55
N LEU A 36 -16.88 12.97 -10.33
CA LEU A 36 -16.26 12.79 -11.65
C LEU A 36 -17.15 11.99 -12.61
N LYS A 37 -18.44 12.33 -12.69
CA LYS A 37 -19.34 11.76 -13.68
C LYS A 37 -20.27 12.82 -14.29
N GLU A 38 -19.72 13.83 -14.95
CA GLU A 38 -20.57 14.56 -15.92
C GLU A 38 -19.88 15.35 -17.04
N VAL A 39 -18.55 15.40 -17.23
CA VAL A 39 -18.01 16.19 -18.36
C VAL A 39 -16.72 15.60 -18.91
N ARG A 40 -16.78 14.53 -19.71
CA ARG A 40 -15.61 14.05 -20.49
C ARG A 40 -15.94 13.42 -21.85
N SER A 41 -17.11 13.74 -22.42
CA SER A 41 -17.48 13.27 -23.76
C SER A 41 -16.93 14.12 -24.92
N GLN A 42 -16.01 15.08 -24.71
CA GLN A 42 -15.61 15.98 -25.81
C GLN A 42 -14.22 16.62 -25.64
N ILE A 43 -13.11 15.90 -25.41
CA ILE A 43 -11.78 16.51 -25.66
C ILE A 43 -10.76 15.46 -26.09
N THR A 44 -10.84 15.04 -27.35
CA THR A 44 -9.64 14.81 -28.16
C THR A 44 -9.25 16.16 -28.76
N THR A 45 -7.95 16.41 -28.86
CA THR A 45 -7.27 17.45 -29.66
C THR A 45 -6.83 18.73 -28.93
N THR A 46 -5.52 18.95 -29.06
CA THR A 46 -4.82 20.25 -29.12
C THR A 46 -4.06 20.67 -27.85
N ALA A 47 -2.81 21.05 -28.12
CA ALA A 47 -1.69 21.26 -27.24
C ALA A 47 -1.78 22.52 -26.36
N GLU A 48 -0.96 22.50 -25.31
CA GLU A 48 -0.41 23.62 -24.54
C GLU A 48 -1.38 24.58 -23.82
N LYS A 49 -1.38 24.50 -22.49
CA LYS A 49 -0.62 25.39 -21.58
C LYS A 49 -1.36 25.61 -20.26
N LYS A 50 -0.68 25.22 -19.17
CA LYS A 50 -0.76 25.76 -17.80
C LYS A 50 -2.14 26.03 -17.20
N GLN A 51 -2.52 25.19 -16.24
CA GLN A 51 -2.70 25.64 -14.85
C GLN A 51 -2.65 24.46 -13.88
N THR A 52 -1.53 24.41 -13.15
CA THR A 52 -1.46 24.19 -11.71
C THR A 52 -2.66 23.50 -11.06
N LYS A 53 -2.68 22.17 -11.10
CA LYS A 53 -2.84 21.44 -9.84
C LYS A 53 -1.48 20.91 -9.49
N ALA A 54 -0.73 21.72 -8.74
CA ALA A 54 0.16 21.18 -7.73
C ALA A 54 -0.74 20.41 -6.75
N VAL A 55 -1.23 19.25 -7.17
CA VAL A 55 -1.38 18.13 -6.27
C VAL A 55 0.00 18.09 -5.64
N LYS A 56 0.12 18.39 -4.34
CA LYS A 56 1.23 17.88 -3.55
C LYS A 56 1.25 16.40 -3.91
N LYS A 57 2.05 16.03 -4.92
CA LYS A 57 2.34 14.65 -5.28
C LYS A 57 3.09 14.24 -4.06
N VAL A 58 2.35 13.77 -3.05
CA VAL A 58 2.92 13.31 -1.79
C VAL A 58 3.96 12.31 -2.24
N LYS A 59 5.24 12.72 -2.17
CA LYS A 59 6.37 11.90 -2.60
C LYS A 59 6.16 10.58 -1.87
N ALA A 60 5.91 9.52 -2.64
CA ALA A 60 5.83 8.20 -2.05
C ALA A 60 7.25 7.88 -1.63
N THR A 61 7.47 7.80 -0.32
CA THR A 61 8.75 7.33 0.21
C THR A 61 8.68 5.83 0.39
N TYR A 62 9.82 5.17 0.32
CA TYR A 62 9.93 3.73 0.43
C TYR A 62 10.85 3.35 1.57
N SER A 63 10.65 2.17 2.14
CA SER A 63 11.54 1.62 3.16
C SER A 63 11.79 0.14 2.90
N LEU A 64 12.91 -0.35 3.43
CA LEU A 64 13.24 -1.77 3.39
C LEU A 64 12.54 -2.49 4.55
N LYS A 65 11.98 -3.66 4.26
CA LYS A 65 11.42 -4.55 5.27
C LYS A 65 11.70 -6.00 4.91
N ILE A 66 11.79 -6.86 5.91
CA ILE A 66 11.82 -8.31 5.69
C ILE A 66 10.38 -8.83 5.66
N LEU A 67 9.98 -9.46 4.56
CA LEU A 67 8.73 -10.20 4.43
C LEU A 67 9.06 -11.65 4.07
N ASP A 68 8.47 -12.58 4.81
CA ASP A 68 8.61 -14.03 4.58
C ASP A 68 10.07 -14.51 4.47
N GLY A 69 10.98 -13.85 5.18
CA GLY A 69 12.41 -14.17 5.17
C GLY A 69 13.22 -13.51 4.05
N SER A 70 12.59 -12.80 3.13
CA SER A 70 13.24 -12.07 2.04
C SER A 70 13.12 -10.55 2.22
N LEU A 71 14.04 -9.81 1.61
CA LEU A 71 13.98 -8.36 1.55
C LEU A 71 12.85 -7.95 0.60
N ALA A 72 12.09 -6.95 1.02
CA ALA A 72 11.05 -6.34 0.22
C ALA A 72 11.05 -4.84 0.46
N VAL A 73 10.68 -4.10 -0.58
CA VAL A 73 10.53 -2.65 -0.51
C VAL A 73 9.07 -2.35 -0.24
N ILE A 74 8.78 -1.55 0.78
CA ILE A 74 7.42 -1.15 1.13
C ILE A 74 7.22 0.33 0.84
N ASN A 75 6.06 0.66 0.27
CA ASN A 75 5.62 2.02 0.14
C ASN A 75 5.19 2.54 1.51
N ASN A 76 5.87 3.55 2.04
CA ASN A 76 5.57 4.08 3.38
C ASN A 76 4.19 4.72 3.48
N LYS A 77 3.63 5.17 2.35
CA LYS A 77 2.32 5.82 2.27
C LYS A 77 1.16 4.84 2.25
N THR A 78 1.23 3.80 1.40
CA THR A 78 0.15 2.80 1.29
C THR A 78 0.36 1.60 2.20
N LYS A 79 1.57 1.43 2.76
CA LYS A 79 2.03 0.27 3.53
C LYS A 79 1.99 -1.04 2.75
N GLU A 80 1.84 -0.96 1.43
CA GLU A 80 1.86 -2.09 0.53
C GLU A 80 3.29 -2.39 0.08
N VAL A 81 3.54 -3.65 -0.27
CA VAL A 81 4.79 -4.06 -0.90
C VAL A 81 4.86 -3.39 -2.27
N PHE A 82 5.91 -2.61 -2.46
CA PHE A 82 6.24 -1.96 -3.71
C PHE A 82 6.99 -2.93 -4.64
N GLU A 83 7.99 -3.62 -4.10
CA GLU A 83 8.84 -4.56 -4.85
C GLU A 83 9.22 -5.75 -3.96
N TYR A 84 9.11 -6.95 -4.51
CA TYR A 84 9.61 -8.17 -3.87
C TYR A 84 11.04 -8.42 -4.36
N THR A 85 11.93 -8.84 -3.47
CA THR A 85 13.26 -9.27 -3.87
C THR A 85 13.51 -10.71 -3.43
N ASP A 86 14.33 -11.41 -4.18
CA ASP A 86 14.73 -12.79 -3.86
C ASP A 86 15.89 -12.82 -2.84
N MET A 87 16.29 -11.67 -2.30
CA MET A 87 17.39 -11.57 -1.35
C MET A 87 16.95 -12.04 0.04
N LYS A 88 17.38 -13.25 0.42
CA LYS A 88 17.12 -13.82 1.75
C LYS A 88 17.83 -13.02 2.85
N LYS A 89 17.15 -12.84 3.98
CA LYS A 89 17.65 -12.13 5.18
C LYS A 89 19.00 -12.67 5.65
N GLU A 90 19.21 -13.99 5.58
CA GLU A 90 20.46 -14.63 5.99
C GLU A 90 21.64 -14.10 5.16
N ASN A 91 21.43 -13.99 3.85
CA ASN A 91 22.44 -13.65 2.85
C ASN A 91 22.55 -12.14 2.58
N LEU A 92 21.83 -11.30 3.34
CA LEU A 92 21.92 -9.86 3.16
C LEU A 92 23.30 -9.32 3.57
N PRO A 93 23.91 -8.44 2.76
CA PRO A 93 25.13 -7.74 3.12
C PRO A 93 24.94 -6.87 4.37
N ALA A 94 26.05 -6.60 5.06
CA ALA A 94 26.04 -5.86 6.32
C ALA A 94 25.41 -4.47 6.18
N ASP A 95 25.61 -3.81 5.04
CA ASP A 95 25.09 -2.47 4.77
C ASP A 95 23.56 -2.47 4.75
N ILE A 96 22.94 -3.43 4.05
CA ILE A 96 21.47 -3.57 4.03
C ILE A 96 20.94 -3.90 5.43
N LYS A 97 21.65 -4.75 6.19
CA LYS A 97 21.29 -5.05 7.58
C LYS A 97 21.34 -3.81 8.47
N ASN A 98 22.27 -2.89 8.21
CA ASN A 98 22.35 -1.61 8.92
C ASN A 98 21.23 -0.66 8.49
N MET A 99 20.94 -0.55 7.19
CA MET A 99 19.84 0.26 6.67
C MET A 99 18.47 -0.19 7.22
N LEU A 100 18.28 -1.51 7.39
CA LEU A 100 17.10 -2.07 8.07
C LEU A 100 17.01 -1.67 9.54
N LYS A 101 18.13 -1.60 10.27
CA LYS A 101 18.17 -1.15 11.67
C LYS A 101 17.91 0.36 11.79
N GLU A 102 18.45 1.14 10.85
CA GLU A 102 18.32 2.60 10.82
C GLU A 102 16.96 3.07 10.26
N ASN A 103 16.11 2.15 9.79
CA ASN A 103 14.84 2.44 9.13
C ASN A 103 15.04 3.39 7.94
N PHE A 104 16.04 3.10 7.11
CA PHE A 104 16.37 3.94 5.95
C PHE A 104 15.15 4.17 5.05
N ILE A 105 15.00 5.42 4.60
CA ILE A 105 13.87 5.87 3.79
C ILE A 105 14.39 6.37 2.45
N PHE A 106 13.91 5.77 1.36
CA PHE A 106 14.12 6.27 0.01
C PHE A 106 13.09 7.36 -0.31
N GLU A 107 13.53 8.45 -0.93
CA GLU A 107 12.64 9.57 -1.24
C GLU A 107 11.81 9.36 -2.50
N ASN A 108 12.28 8.49 -3.39
CA ASN A 108 11.73 8.27 -4.71
C ASN A 108 11.95 6.83 -5.19
N ARG A 109 11.31 6.46 -6.30
CA ARG A 109 11.37 5.08 -6.83
C ARG A 109 12.67 4.83 -7.57
N GLU A 110 13.27 5.87 -8.13
CA GLU A 110 14.53 5.80 -8.87
C GLU A 110 15.67 5.40 -7.92
N GLU A 111 15.73 5.96 -6.71
CA GLU A 111 16.65 5.56 -5.64
C GLU A 111 16.48 4.09 -5.26
N VAL A 112 15.23 3.61 -5.17
CA VAL A 112 14.95 2.20 -4.91
C VAL A 112 15.54 1.32 -6.02
N TYR A 113 15.27 1.63 -7.29
CA TYR A 113 15.78 0.81 -8.38
C TYR A 113 17.30 0.87 -8.49
N HIS A 114 17.90 2.05 -8.33
CA HIS A 114 19.36 2.20 -8.34
C HIS A 114 20.02 1.40 -7.19
N PHE A 115 19.39 1.41 -6.02
CA PHE A 115 19.80 0.56 -4.91
C PHE A 115 19.68 -0.93 -5.26
N LEU A 116 18.52 -1.39 -5.75
CA LEU A 116 18.32 -2.81 -6.08
C LEU A 116 19.26 -3.29 -7.20
N GLU A 117 19.50 -2.46 -8.20
CA GLU A 117 20.43 -2.74 -9.31
C GLU A 117 21.85 -2.99 -8.79
N SER A 118 22.30 -2.22 -7.78
CA SER A 118 23.62 -2.41 -7.18
C SER A 118 23.83 -3.78 -6.52
N TYR A 119 22.75 -4.48 -6.18
CA TYR A 119 22.79 -5.83 -5.58
C TYR A 119 22.28 -6.94 -6.52
N SER A 120 21.92 -6.61 -7.75
CA SER A 120 21.44 -7.55 -8.77
C SER A 120 22.56 -8.13 -9.66
N SER A 121 23.82 -7.86 -9.32
CA SER A 121 25.02 -8.23 -10.09
C SER A 121 25.57 -9.60 -9.70
#